data_AF-A0A1B6G0N3-F1
#
_entry.id   AF-A0A1B6G0N3-F1
#
_cell.length_a   1.000
_cell.length_b   1.000
_cell.length_c   1.000
_cell.angle_alpha   90.00
_cell.angle_beta   90.00
_cell.angle_gamma   90.00
#
_symmetry.space_group_name_H-M   'P 1'
#
loop_
_entity.id
_entity.type
_entity.pdbx_description
1 polymer ?
#
loop_
_entity_poly.entity_id
_entity_poly.type
_entity_poly.pdbx_seq_one_letter_code
_entity_poly.pdbx_strand_id
1 'polypeptide(L)'
;SPKFEQLMANSVLPNVGIMISNLDRPTDFRRHILKLAWIHIRKNIALKMDHFDILKGLILRTLKESLGKGIGLDHEVAVFKVITAGFNLFSEIMETKVNE
;
A
#
# COMPACT_ATOMS: atom_id res chain seq x y z
N SER A 1 2.21 19.55 -2.89
CA SER A 1 2.73 19.87 -4.25
C SER A 1 1.71 19.32 -5.22
N PRO A 2 1.18 20.13 -6.15
CA PRO A 2 0.09 19.70 -7.04
C PRO A 2 0.38 18.40 -7.81
N LYS A 3 1.63 18.21 -8.24
CA LYS A 3 2.09 16.98 -8.89
C LYS A 3 2.06 15.76 -7.96
N PHE A 4 2.44 15.95 -6.70
CA PHE A 4 2.41 14.90 -5.69
C PHE A 4 0.97 14.52 -5.33
N GLU A 5 0.09 15.50 -5.13
CA GLU A 5 -1.33 15.27 -4.86
C GLU A 5 -2.03 14.53 -6.01
N GLN A 6 -1.76 14.93 -7.27
CA GLN A 6 -2.24 14.18 -8.43
C GLN A 6 -1.70 12.75 -8.48
N LEU A 7 -0.43 12.53 -8.16
CA LEU A 7 0.16 11.19 -8.16
C LEU A 7 -0.48 10.31 -7.07
N MET A 8 -0.69 10.87 -5.89
CA MET A 8 -1.39 10.19 -4.79
C MET A 8 -2.83 9.83 -5.17
N ALA A 9 -3.59 10.79 -5.72
CA ALA A 9 -4.98 10.59 -6.10
C ALA A 9 -5.17 9.63 -7.28
N ASN A 10 -4.28 9.69 -8.28
CA ASN A 10 -4.44 8.92 -9.52
C ASN A 10 -3.75 7.55 -9.48
N SER A 11 -2.78 7.35 -8.59
CA SER A 11 -2.02 6.10 -8.52
C SER A 11 -2.14 5.42 -7.17
N VAL A 12 -1.87 6.11 -6.06
CA VAL A 12 -1.75 5.44 -4.75
C VAL A 12 -3.12 5.04 -4.19
N LEU A 13 -4.06 5.99 -4.08
CA LEU A 13 -5.39 5.71 -3.51
C LEU A 13 -6.19 4.64 -4.28
N PRO A 14 -6.22 4.63 -5.63
CA PRO A 14 -6.90 3.58 -6.37
C PRO A 14 -6.32 2.19 -6.10
N ASN A 15 -5.00 2.06 -6.00
CA ASN A 15 -4.36 0.77 -5.71
C ASN A 15 -4.67 0.31 -4.27
N VAL A 16 -4.70 1.23 -3.30
CA VAL A 16 -5.19 0.91 -1.94
C VAL A 16 -6.65 0.45 -1.96
N GLY A 17 -7.51 1.11 -2.74
CA GLY A 17 -8.90 0.70 -2.93
C GLY A 17 -9.03 -0.70 -3.54
N ILE A 18 -8.19 -1.04 -4.54
CA ILE A 18 -8.15 -2.39 -5.13
C ILE A 18 -7.67 -3.43 -4.10
N MET A 19 -6.68 -3.10 -3.27
CA MET A 19 -6.24 -3.97 -2.19
C MET A 19 -7.37 -4.27 -1.21
N ILE A 20 -8.10 -3.23 -0.77
CA ILE A 20 -9.26 -3.37 0.13
C ILE A 20 -10.41 -4.15 -0.53
N SER A 21 -10.60 -4.01 -1.84
CA SER A 21 -11.67 -4.71 -2.57
C SER A 21 -11.38 -6.19 -2.79
N ASN A 22 -10.16 -6.66 -2.54
CA ASN A 22 -9.73 -8.05 -2.75
C ASN A 22 -9.36 -8.77 -1.45
N LEU A 23 -9.80 -8.29 -0.28
CA LEU A 23 -9.43 -8.89 1.02
C LEU A 23 -10.03 -10.27 1.25
N ASP A 24 -11.20 -10.52 0.68
CA ASP A 24 -11.84 -11.83 0.60
C ASP A 24 -11.17 -12.75 -0.44
N ARG A 25 -10.24 -12.23 -1.24
CA ARG A 25 -9.55 -12.93 -2.34
C ARG A 25 -8.03 -12.84 -2.19
N PRO A 26 -7.42 -13.60 -1.26
CA PRO A 26 -5.99 -13.53 -0.97
C PRO A 26 -5.08 -13.66 -2.20
N THR A 27 -5.48 -14.50 -3.16
CA THR A 27 -4.74 -14.70 -4.42
C THR A 27 -4.73 -13.44 -5.30
N ASP A 28 -5.86 -12.75 -5.42
CA ASP A 28 -5.98 -11.54 -6.23
C ASP A 28 -5.28 -10.35 -5.56
N PHE A 29 -5.40 -10.25 -4.23
CA PHE A 29 -4.63 -9.31 -3.42
C PHE A 29 -3.12 -9.47 -3.65
N ARG A 30 -2.61 -10.70 -3.53
CA ARG A 30 -1.19 -11.01 -3.74
C ARG A 30 -0.75 -10.69 -5.18
N ARG A 31 -1.55 -11.08 -6.18
CA ARG A 31 -1.27 -10.81 -7.60
C ARG A 31 -1.18 -9.32 -7.88
N HIS A 32 -2.05 -8.52 -7.27
CA HIS A 32 -2.06 -7.07 -7.42
C HIS A 32 -0.77 -6.44 -6.88
N ILE A 33 -0.35 -6.83 -5.67
CA ILE A 33 0.89 -6.32 -5.06
C ILE A 33 2.12 -6.71 -5.87
N LEU A 34 2.19 -7.97 -6.34
CA LEU A 34 3.26 -8.44 -7.21
C LEU A 34 3.36 -7.57 -8.48
N LYS A 35 2.22 -7.28 -9.12
CA LYS A 35 2.19 -6.42 -10.31
C LYS A 35 2.75 -5.02 -10.01
N LEU A 36 2.41 -4.43 -8.87
CA LEU A 36 2.92 -3.12 -8.48
C LEU A 36 4.42 -3.13 -8.22
N ALA A 37 4.94 -4.14 -7.50
CA ALA A 37 6.37 -4.27 -7.25
C ALA A 37 7.15 -4.43 -8.57
N TRP A 38 6.66 -5.29 -9.48
CA TRP A 38 7.28 -5.49 -10.79
C TRP A 38 7.35 -4.22 -11.65
N ILE A 39 6.34 -3.35 -11.57
CA ILE A 39 6.38 -2.05 -12.28
C ILE A 39 7.50 -1.17 -11.73
N HIS A 40 7.71 -1.14 -10.42
CA HIS A 40 8.76 -0.34 -9.79
C HIS A 40 10.16 -0.88 -10.12
N ILE A 41 10.34 -2.21 -10.06
CA ILE A 41 11.58 -2.88 -10.47
C ILE A 41 11.90 -2.57 -11.93
N ARG A 42 10.95 -2.79 -12.85
CA ARG A 42 11.17 -2.57 -14.30
C ARG A 42 11.51 -1.13 -14.66
N LYS A 43 10.98 -0.17 -13.90
CA LYS A 43 11.24 1.25 -14.12
C LYS A 43 12.53 1.73 -13.42
N ASN A 44 13.27 0.83 -12.77
CA ASN A 44 14.43 1.13 -11.94
C ASN A 44 14.16 2.31 -10.99
N ILE A 45 12.97 2.33 -10.39
CA ILE A 45 12.62 3.38 -9.44
C ILE A 45 13.36 3.04 -8.15
N ALA A 46 14.41 3.80 -7.87
CA ALA A 46 15.14 3.74 -6.61
C ALA A 46 14.23 4.19 -5.47
N LEU A 47 13.39 3.27 -4.98
CA LEU A 47 12.59 3.47 -3.79
C LEU A 47 13.49 3.21 -2.58
N LYS A 48 13.77 4.27 -1.82
CA LYS A 48 14.28 4.10 -0.46
C LYS A 48 13.16 3.53 0.39
N MET A 49 13.43 2.43 1.11
CA MET A 49 12.45 1.77 1.97
C MET A 49 11.85 2.74 3.00
N ASP A 50 12.66 3.66 3.54
CA ASP A 50 12.21 4.72 4.44
C ASP A 50 11.08 5.59 3.85
N HIS A 51 11.12 5.91 2.54
CA HIS A 51 10.07 6.68 1.89
C HIS A 51 8.76 5.87 1.81
N PHE A 52 8.88 4.55 1.63
CA PHE A 52 7.74 3.66 1.56
C PHE A 52 7.08 3.48 2.93
N ASP A 53 7.87 3.42 4.00
CA ASP A 53 7.35 3.40 5.37
C ASP A 53 6.68 4.72 5.76
N ILE A 54 7.23 5.86 5.35
CA ILE A 54 6.57 7.17 5.52
C ILE A 54 5.21 7.17 4.81
N LEU A 55 5.16 6.67 3.57
CA LEU A 55 3.91 6.58 2.81
C LEU A 55 2.88 5.66 3.48
N LYS A 56 3.31 4.48 3.95
CA LYS A 56 2.49 3.55 4.75
C LYS A 56 1.90 4.26 5.96
N GLY A 57 2.74 4.97 6.72
CA GLY A 57 2.33 5.70 7.91
C GLY A 57 1.32 6.81 7.61
N LEU A 58 1.50 7.55 6.51
CA LEU A 58 0.58 8.59 6.07
C LEU A 58 -0.79 8.00 5.70
N ILE A 59 -0.83 6.93 4.89
CA ILE A 59 -2.08 6.27 4.48
C ILE A 59 -2.84 5.76 5.71
N LEU A 60 -2.14 5.07 6.62
CA LEU A 60 -2.74 4.55 7.84
C LEU A 60 -3.31 5.65 8.75
N ARG A 61 -2.58 6.76 8.89
CA ARG A 61 -3.05 7.93 9.66
C ARG A 61 -4.28 8.56 9.02
N THR A 62 -4.24 8.80 7.72
CA THR A 62 -5.37 9.40 6.98
C THR A 62 -6.60 8.51 7.05
N LEU A 63 -6.44 7.18 6.94
CA LEU A 63 -7.55 6.25 7.12
C LEU A 63 -8.09 6.31 8.54
N LYS A 64 -7.24 6.27 9.57
CA LYS A 64 -7.69 6.40 10.96
C LYS A 64 -8.50 7.66 11.21
N GLU A 65 -8.03 8.79 10.72
CA GLU A 65 -8.72 10.08 10.84
C GLU A 65 -10.05 10.09 10.06
N SER A 66 -10.07 9.52 8.86
CA SER A 66 -11.25 9.46 7.98
C SER A 66 -12.31 8.46 8.45
N LEU A 67 -11.89 7.31 8.98
CA LEU A 67 -12.79 6.25 9.43
C LEU A 67 -13.56 6.71 10.69
N GLY A 68 -12.94 7.58 11.51
CA GLY A 68 -13.62 8.30 12.59
C GLY A 68 -14.22 7.39 13.68
N LYS A 69 -15.01 7.99 14.59
CA LYS A 69 -15.67 7.28 15.71
C LYS A 69 -16.78 6.30 15.28
N GLY A 70 -17.06 6.17 13.99
CA GLY A 70 -18.19 5.42 13.45
C GLY A 70 -17.91 3.94 13.17
N ILE A 71 -16.66 3.49 13.33
CA ILE A 71 -16.26 2.12 13.05
C ILE A 71 -15.71 1.48 14.31
N GLY A 72 -16.12 0.24 14.56
CA GLY A 72 -15.63 -0.52 15.72
C GLY A 72 -14.11 -0.71 15.64
N LEU A 73 -13.47 -0.78 16.81
CA LEU A 73 -12.03 -0.99 16.95
C LEU A 73 -11.54 -2.19 16.13
N ASP A 74 -12.31 -3.28 16.07
CA ASP A 74 -11.97 -4.48 15.31
C ASP A 74 -11.85 -4.22 13.81
N HIS A 75 -12.71 -3.35 13.27
CA HIS A 75 -12.67 -2.98 11.87
C HIS A 75 -11.46 -2.10 11.56
N GLU A 76 -11.16 -1.13 12.44
CA GLU A 76 -9.93 -0.34 12.34
C GLU A 76 -8.72 -1.29 12.33
N VAL A 77 -8.58 -2.16 13.33
CA VAL A 77 -7.47 -3.12 13.42
C VAL A 77 -7.36 -4.00 12.18
N ALA A 78 -8.49 -4.48 11.63
CA ALA A 78 -8.50 -5.29 10.42
C ALA A 78 -7.94 -4.54 9.21
N VAL A 79 -8.41 -3.31 8.97
CA VAL A 79 -7.94 -2.46 7.87
C VAL A 79 -6.44 -2.16 8.01
N PHE A 80 -5.99 -1.85 9.22
CA PHE A 80 -4.57 -1.62 9.52
C PHE A 80 -3.70 -2.84 9.21
N LYS A 81 -4.11 -4.03 9.64
CA LYS A 81 -3.38 -5.29 9.39
C LYS A 81 -3.25 -5.59 7.91
N VAL A 82 -4.33 -5.39 7.17
CA VAL A 82 -4.39 -5.61 5.73
C VAL A 82 -3.43 -4.71 4.96
N ILE A 83 -3.45 -3.40 5.25
CA ILE A 83 -2.59 -2.44 4.58
C ILE A 83 -1.14 -2.75 4.92
N THR A 84 -0.86 -3.03 6.19
CA THR A 84 0.48 -3.43 6.64
C THR A 84 0.98 -4.68 5.91
N ALA A 85 0.15 -5.73 5.81
CA ALA A 85 0.52 -6.95 5.11
C ALA A 85 0.85 -6.70 3.63
N GLY A 86 0.06 -5.85 2.96
CA GLY A 86 0.29 -5.54 1.57
C GLY A 86 1.56 -4.73 1.31
N PHE A 87 1.84 -3.75 2.18
CA PHE A 87 3.08 -2.98 2.14
C PHE A 87 4.30 -3.87 2.45
N ASN A 88 4.21 -4.75 3.44
CA ASN A 88 5.31 -5.66 3.78
C ASN A 88 5.64 -6.61 2.62
N LEU A 89 4.62 -7.19 1.97
CA LEU A 89 4.83 -8.04 0.80
C LEU A 89 5.49 -7.26 -0.35
N PHE A 90 5.07 -6.02 -0.59
CA PHE A 90 5.72 -5.17 -1.58
C PHE A 90 7.20 -4.96 -1.24
N SER A 91 7.51 -4.60 0.00
CA SER A 91 8.87 -4.39 0.49
C SER A 91 9.76 -5.62 0.29
N GLU A 92 9.28 -6.80 0.69
CA GLU A 92 9.99 -8.07 0.55
C GLU A 92 10.36 -8.37 -0.91
N ILE A 93 9.44 -8.12 -1.85
CA ILE A 93 9.69 -8.33 -3.28
C ILE A 93 10.76 -7.36 -3.80
N MET A 94 10.69 -6.09 -3.39
CA MET A 94 11.66 -5.07 -3.81
C MET A 94 13.06 -5.40 -3.28
N GLU A 95 13.18 -5.80 -2.01
CA GLU A 95 14.46 -6.16 -1.38
C GLU A 95 15.08 -7.42 -1.99
N THR A 96 14.27 -8.46 -2.24
CA THR A 96 14.76 -9.71 -2.85
C THR A 96 15.35 -9.46 -4.23
N LYS A 97 14.72 -8.60 -5.04
CA LYS A 97 15.17 -8.29 -6.41
C LYS A 97 16.30 -7.28 -6.51
N VAL A 98 16.55 -6.48 -5.48
CA VAL A 98 17.72 -5.59 -5.41
C VAL A 98 18.99 -6.39 -5.07
N ASN A 99 18.86 -7.52 -4.40
CA ASN A 99 19.98 -8.37 -3.95
C ASN A 99 20.29 -9.57 -4.90
N GLU A 100 19.54 -9.72 -5.99
CA GLU A 100 19.83 -10.66 -7.10
C GLU A 100 20.66 -9.98 -8.20
#